data_AF-W1XRV2-F1
#
_entry.id   AF-W1XRV2-F1
#
_cell.length_a   1.000
_cell.length_b   1.000
_cell.length_c   1.000
_cell.angle_alpha   90.00
_cell.angle_beta   90.00
_cell.angle_gamma   90.00
#
_symmetry.space_group_name_H-M   'P 1'
#
loop_
_entity.id
_entity.type
_entity.pdbx_description
1 polymer ?
#
loop_
_entity_poly.entity_id
_entity_poly.type
_entity_poly.pdbx_seq_one_letter_code
_entity_poly.pdbx_strand_id
1 'polypeptide(L)'
;PVKLMVIACNTFTVVALDAVRERVSVPVIGVSQGVKTAISQSKSKTIGIMATVATVNSHIHKHVALEVDHEVLVWEQPCPELAGLIEQGHLDDYSVRDVCTEYLEPLLSREIEVVVLGCTHF
;
A
#
# COMPACT_ATOMS: atom_id res chain seq x y z
N PRO A 1 8.48 -30.13 -2.25
CA PRO A 1 8.75 -29.27 -1.09
C PRO A 1 8.95 -27.80 -1.49
N VAL A 2 8.42 -26.86 -0.69
CA VAL A 2 8.58 -25.41 -0.90
C VAL A 2 9.94 -24.97 -0.34
N LYS A 3 10.69 -24.13 -1.08
CA LYS A 3 12.01 -23.61 -0.68
C LYS A 3 12.01 -22.16 -0.15
N LEU A 4 10.91 -21.45 -0.38
CA LEU A 4 10.74 -20.02 -0.10
C LEU A 4 9.24 -19.73 -0.04
N MET A 5 8.81 -18.90 0.90
CA MET A 5 7.43 -18.41 0.97
C MET A 5 7.38 -16.90 0.73
N VAL A 6 6.40 -16.47 -0.07
CA VAL A 6 6.11 -15.06 -0.31
C VAL A 6 4.73 -14.75 0.24
N ILE A 7 4.64 -13.77 1.14
CA ILE A 7 3.38 -13.17 1.53
C ILE A 7 3.06 -12.07 0.51
N ALA A 8 2.21 -12.38 -0.45
CA ALA A 8 1.86 -11.45 -1.53
C ALA A 8 0.92 -10.33 -1.07
N CYS A 9 0.05 -10.61 -0.10
CA CYS A 9 -0.92 -9.62 0.38
C CYS A 9 -0.21 -8.55 1.22
N ASN A 10 -0.42 -7.28 0.89
CA ASN A 10 0.07 -6.15 1.67
C ASN A 10 -0.48 -6.20 3.10
N THR A 11 -1.79 -6.36 3.28
CA THR A 11 -2.40 -6.46 4.61
C THR A 11 -1.87 -7.64 5.43
N PHE A 12 -1.69 -8.82 4.82
CA PHE A 12 -1.16 -9.99 5.53
C PHE A 12 0.33 -9.84 5.86
N THR A 13 1.12 -9.20 4.97
CA THR A 13 2.53 -8.86 5.25
C THR A 13 2.63 -8.02 6.51
N VAL A 14 1.73 -7.06 6.67
CA VAL A 14 1.72 -6.15 7.82
C VAL A 14 1.32 -6.86 9.11
N VAL A 15 0.27 -7.68 9.05
CA VAL A 15 -0.33 -8.28 10.25
C VAL A 15 0.41 -9.55 10.72
N ALA A 16 1.02 -10.30 9.80
CA ALA A 16 1.42 -11.67 10.07
C ALA A 16 2.86 -12.03 9.68
N LEU A 17 3.64 -11.15 9.03
CA LEU A 17 4.97 -11.53 8.52
C LEU A 17 5.89 -12.10 9.62
N ASP A 18 6.01 -11.41 10.76
CA ASP A 18 6.90 -11.85 11.84
C ASP A 18 6.39 -13.11 12.52
N ALA A 19 5.09 -13.16 12.81
CA ALA A 19 4.44 -14.35 13.37
C ALA A 19 4.61 -15.59 12.47
N VAL A 20 4.59 -15.40 11.14
CA VAL A 20 4.78 -16.47 10.17
C VAL A 20 6.26 -16.88 10.12
N ARG A 21 7.20 -15.94 10.13
CA ARG A 21 8.64 -16.21 10.18
C ARG A 21 9.05 -17.07 11.38
N GLU A 22 8.40 -16.88 12.53
CA GLU A 22 8.66 -17.67 13.73
C GLU A 22 8.17 -19.13 13.63
N ARG A 23 7.20 -19.40 12.74
CA ARG A 23 6.49 -20.70 12.66
C ARG A 23 6.98 -21.60 11.54
N VAL A 24 7.77 -21.09 10.59
CA VAL A 24 8.22 -21.85 9.42
C VAL A 24 9.73 -21.87 9.32
N SER A 25 10.27 -22.99 8.82
CA SER A 25 11.72 -23.19 8.67
C SER A 25 12.29 -22.68 7.33
N VAL A 26 11.42 -22.25 6.41
CA VAL A 26 11.84 -21.70 5.11
C VAL A 26 11.88 -20.17 5.16
N PRO A 27 12.73 -19.51 4.37
CA PRO A 27 12.73 -18.05 4.32
C PRO A 27 11.37 -17.49 3.89
N VAL A 28 10.95 -16.40 4.54
CA VAL A 28 9.67 -15.71 4.28
C VAL A 28 9.92 -14.25 3.88
N ILE A 29 9.41 -13.90 2.71
CA ILE A 29 9.49 -12.55 2.14
C ILE A 29 8.07 -11.95 2.14
N GLY A 30 7.93 -10.76 2.72
CA GLY A 30 6.74 -9.93 2.54
C GLY A 30 6.89 -9.05 1.30
N VAL A 31 5.78 -8.64 0.70
CA VAL A 31 5.82 -7.70 -0.43
C VAL A 31 6.41 -6.35 -0.01
N SER A 32 7.25 -5.81 -0.89
CA SER A 32 7.76 -4.44 -0.81
C SER A 32 6.57 -3.49 -0.86
N GLN A 33 6.38 -2.72 0.20
CA GLN A 33 5.35 -1.69 0.30
C GLN A 33 5.52 -0.52 -0.69
N GLY A 34 6.44 -0.59 -1.66
CA GLY A 34 6.70 0.48 -2.64
C GLY A 34 7.27 1.78 -2.06
N VAL A 35 7.30 1.93 -0.73
CA VAL A 35 7.67 3.15 -0.01
C VAL A 35 9.07 3.66 -0.37
N LYS A 36 10.08 2.79 -0.37
CA LYS A 36 11.46 3.19 -0.73
C LYS A 36 11.53 3.79 -2.14
N THR A 37 10.83 3.18 -3.07
CA THR A 37 10.74 3.65 -4.46
C THR A 37 10.00 4.98 -4.51
N ALA A 38 8.87 5.10 -3.81
CA ALA A 38 8.08 6.33 -3.78
C ALA A 38 8.88 7.52 -3.24
N ILE A 39 9.62 7.32 -2.14
CA ILE A 39 10.50 8.33 -1.57
C ILE A 39 11.57 8.76 -2.59
N SER A 40 12.21 7.80 -3.27
CA SER A 40 13.25 8.11 -4.26
C SER A 40 12.74 8.86 -5.50
N GLN A 41 11.44 8.75 -5.80
CA GLN A 41 10.82 9.39 -6.97
C GLN A 41 10.15 10.73 -6.62
N SER A 42 9.81 10.95 -5.33
CA SER A 42 9.17 12.18 -4.88
C SER A 42 10.17 13.32 -4.82
N LYS A 43 9.88 14.42 -5.52
CA LYS A 43 10.72 15.63 -5.49
C LYS A 43 10.50 16.45 -4.23
N SER A 44 9.28 16.44 -3.71
CA SER A 44 8.85 17.19 -2.53
C SER A 44 9.05 16.44 -1.22
N LYS A 45 9.58 15.20 -1.25
CA LYS A 45 9.60 14.25 -0.12
C LYS A 45 8.21 14.03 0.50
N THR A 46 7.14 14.28 -0.26
CA THR A 46 5.77 13.98 0.13
C THR A 46 5.25 12.85 -0.74
N ILE A 47 4.71 11.80 -0.13
CA ILE A 47 4.16 10.63 -0.83
C ILE A 47 2.74 10.32 -0.37
N GLY A 48 1.94 9.79 -1.28
CA GLY A 48 0.62 9.23 -0.99
C GLY A 48 0.69 7.71 -0.82
N ILE A 49 -0.16 7.16 0.03
CA ILE A 49 -0.38 5.71 0.16
C ILE A 49 -1.87 5.46 -0.04
N MET A 50 -2.25 4.74 -1.10
CA MET A 50 -3.61 4.24 -1.26
C MET A 50 -3.67 2.78 -0.81
N ALA A 51 -4.48 2.45 0.19
CA ALA A 51 -4.55 1.09 0.72
C ALA A 51 -5.92 0.75 1.33
N THR A 52 -6.09 -0.50 1.76
CA THR A 52 -7.29 -0.91 2.50
C THR A 52 -7.36 -0.17 3.85
N VAL A 53 -8.56 -0.05 4.42
CA VAL A 53 -8.77 0.58 5.74
C VAL A 53 -7.90 -0.07 6.82
N ALA A 54 -7.82 -1.41 6.83
CA ALA A 54 -6.99 -2.14 7.78
C ALA A 54 -5.50 -1.77 7.64
N THR A 55 -5.01 -1.64 6.41
CA THR A 55 -3.61 -1.27 6.16
C THR A 55 -3.33 0.19 6.52
N VAL A 56 -4.22 1.13 6.22
CA VAL A 56 -4.07 2.54 6.64
C VAL A 56 -4.10 2.67 8.17
N ASN A 57 -5.03 2.01 8.85
CA ASN A 57 -5.14 2.07 10.31
C ASN A 57 -3.94 1.48 11.05
N SER A 58 -3.16 0.61 10.40
CA SER A 58 -1.91 0.08 10.97
C SER A 58 -0.74 1.07 10.91
N HIS A 59 -0.84 2.12 10.09
CA HIS A 59 0.22 3.10 9.80
C HIS A 59 1.54 2.49 9.33
N ILE A 60 1.56 1.23 8.90
CA ILE A 60 2.80 0.52 8.60
C ILE A 60 3.61 1.16 7.48
N HIS A 61 2.95 1.66 6.42
CA HIS A 61 3.62 2.34 5.32
C HIS A 61 4.28 3.63 5.80
N LYS A 62 3.60 4.36 6.68
CA LYS A 62 4.15 5.55 7.34
C LYS A 62 5.35 5.21 8.22
N HIS A 63 5.29 4.14 9.02
CA HIS A 63 6.43 3.69 9.83
C HIS A 63 7.62 3.32 8.96
N VAL A 64 7.42 2.49 7.94
CA VAL A 64 8.47 2.09 7.00
C VAL A 64 9.04 3.30 6.26
N ALA A 65 8.22 4.30 5.92
CA ALA A 65 8.69 5.53 5.29
C ALA A 65 9.61 6.31 6.21
N LEU A 66 9.22 6.47 7.47
CA LEU A 66 10.01 7.19 8.47
C LEU A 66 11.30 6.46 8.86
N GLU A 67 11.37 5.13 8.72
CA GLU A 67 12.62 4.37 8.84
C GLU A 67 13.58 4.62 7.66
N VAL A 68 13.04 4.96 6.49
CA VAL A 68 13.81 5.20 5.26
C VAL A 68 14.29 6.65 5.17
N ASP A 69 13.41 7.61 5.46
CA ASP A 69 13.73 9.04 5.53
C ASP A 69 12.89 9.68 6.65
N HIS A 70 13.54 10.18 7.70
CA HIS A 70 12.87 10.79 8.85
C HIS A 70 12.13 12.10 8.51
N GLU A 71 12.42 12.73 7.37
CA GLU A 71 11.80 13.98 6.92
C GLU A 71 10.65 13.76 5.93
N VAL A 72 10.39 12.52 5.50
CA VAL A 72 9.32 12.24 4.54
C VAL A 72 7.94 12.55 5.13
N LEU A 73 7.11 13.22 4.34
CA LEU A 73 5.70 13.41 4.65
C LEU A 73 4.89 12.31 3.95
N VAL A 74 4.04 11.63 4.72
CA VAL A 74 3.22 10.52 4.22
C VAL A 74 1.75 10.87 4.41
N TRP A 75 0.99 10.81 3.32
CA TRP A 75 -0.46 10.94 3.35
C TRP A 75 -1.12 9.59 3.04
N GLU A 76 -1.92 9.09 3.98
CA GLU A 76 -2.58 7.78 3.85
C GLU A 76 -4.04 7.96 3.45
N GLN A 77 -4.42 7.37 2.32
CA GLN A 77 -5.75 7.43 1.72
C GLN A 77 -6.40 6.04 1.77
N PRO A 78 -7.38 5.82 2.67
CA PRO A 78 -8.13 4.57 2.69
C PRO A 78 -9.02 4.46 1.46
N CYS A 79 -9.05 3.27 0.86
CA CYS A 79 -9.80 2.95 -0.36
C CYS A 79 -10.69 1.71 -0.12
N PRO A 80 -11.76 1.80 0.69
CA PRO A 80 -12.55 0.64 1.13
C PRO A 80 -13.25 -0.12 0.01
N GLU A 81 -13.71 0.56 -1.04
CA GLU A 81 -14.56 -0.03 -2.07
C GLU A 81 -13.77 -0.60 -3.26
N LEU A 82 -12.57 -0.07 -3.50
CA LEU A 82 -11.82 -0.30 -4.74
C LEU A 82 -11.48 -1.78 -4.98
N ALA A 83 -11.08 -2.51 -3.94
CA ALA A 83 -10.80 -3.94 -4.08
C ALA A 83 -12.06 -4.73 -4.44
N GLY A 84 -13.20 -4.41 -3.80
CA GLY A 84 -14.47 -5.09 -4.07
C GLY A 84 -14.99 -4.84 -5.48
N LEU A 85 -14.81 -3.63 -6.01
CA LEU A 85 -15.15 -3.29 -7.40
C LEU A 85 -14.30 -4.10 -8.39
N ILE A 86 -12.99 -4.18 -8.14
CA ILE A 86 -12.05 -4.93 -8.99
C ILE A 86 -12.38 -6.43 -8.98
N GLU A 87 -12.68 -7.00 -7.81
CA GLU A 87 -13.11 -8.40 -7.68
C GLU A 87 -14.42 -8.71 -8.42
N GLN A 88 -15.31 -7.71 -8.56
CA GLN A 88 -16.56 -7.82 -9.31
C GLN A 88 -16.36 -7.64 -10.83
N GLY A 89 -15.15 -7.32 -11.28
CA GLY A 89 -14.83 -7.14 -12.70
C GLY A 89 -14.99 -5.71 -13.22
N HIS A 90 -15.21 -4.73 -12.34
CA HIS A 90 -15.21 -3.31 -12.67
C HIS A 90 -13.76 -2.83 -12.88
N LEU A 91 -13.20 -3.05 -14.07
CA LEU A 91 -11.80 -2.73 -14.38
C LEU A 91 -11.62 -1.40 -15.12
N ASP A 92 -12.61 -0.99 -15.91
CA ASP A 92 -12.60 0.29 -16.64
C ASP A 92 -14.02 0.73 -16.99
N ASP A 93 -14.74 1.21 -15.99
CA ASP A 93 -16.09 1.76 -16.13
C ASP A 93 -16.33 2.94 -15.20
N TYR A 94 -17.53 3.52 -15.26
CA TYR A 94 -17.90 4.67 -14.43
C TYR A 94 -17.83 4.37 -12.93
N SER A 95 -18.18 3.16 -12.50
CA SER A 95 -18.18 2.81 -11.08
C SER A 95 -16.77 2.85 -10.49
N VAL A 96 -15.79 2.23 -11.15
CA VAL A 96 -14.39 2.27 -10.69
C VAL A 96 -13.76 3.66 -10.89
N ARG A 97 -14.11 4.39 -11.95
CA ARG A 97 -13.59 5.74 -12.21
C ARG A 97 -14.07 6.77 -11.18
N ASP A 98 -15.34 6.72 -10.78
CA ASP A 98 -15.90 7.66 -9.80
C ASP A 98 -15.24 7.46 -8.43
N VAL A 99 -15.13 6.20 -7.98
CA VAL A 99 -14.47 5.85 -6.71
C VAL A 99 -12.98 6.22 -6.73
N CYS A 100 -12.27 5.95 -7.82
CA CYS A 100 -10.88 6.38 -7.97
C CYS A 100 -10.75 7.91 -7.94
N THR A 101 -11.67 8.65 -8.57
CA THR A 101 -11.67 10.12 -8.54
C THR A 101 -11.81 10.65 -7.12
N GLU A 102 -12.76 10.12 -6.36
CA GLU A 102 -12.97 10.50 -4.95
C GLU A 102 -11.72 10.24 -4.09
N TYR A 103 -11.06 9.09 -4.26
CA TYR A 103 -9.86 8.78 -3.48
C TYR A 103 -8.62 9.57 -3.93
N LEU A 104 -8.54 9.96 -5.21
CA LEU A 104 -7.40 10.73 -5.73
C LEU A 104 -7.52 12.23 -5.43
N GLU A 105 -8.72 12.79 -5.33
CA GLU A 105 -8.92 14.24 -5.12
C GLU A 105 -8.22 14.79 -3.85
N PRO A 106 -8.25 14.11 -2.68
CA PRO A 106 -7.48 14.52 -1.51
C PRO A 106 -5.96 14.49 -1.72
N LEU A 107 -5.45 13.60 -2.58
CA LEU A 107 -4.02 13.52 -2.91
C LEU A 107 -3.62 14.65 -3.86
N LEU A 108 -4.44 14.90 -4.88
CA LEU A 108 -4.21 15.93 -5.90
C LEU A 108 -4.28 17.33 -5.29
N SER A 109 -5.26 17.59 -4.41
CA SER A 109 -5.37 18.86 -3.66
C SER A 109 -4.17 19.17 -2.75
N ARG A 110 -3.35 18.16 -2.45
CA ARG A 110 -2.10 18.28 -1.68
C ARG A 110 -0.85 18.27 -2.55
N GLU A 111 -1.01 18.30 -3.87
CA GLU A 111 0.10 18.28 -4.84
C GLU A 111 1.01 17.05 -4.68
N ILE A 112 0.43 15.91 -4.27
CA ILE A 112 1.17 14.65 -4.14
C ILE A 112 1.47 14.09 -5.52
N GLU A 113 2.75 14.04 -5.87
CA GLU A 113 3.24 13.59 -7.18
C GLU A 113 3.43 12.07 -7.28
N VAL A 114 3.60 11.39 -6.14
CA VAL A 114 3.94 9.96 -6.10
C VAL A 114 3.03 9.23 -5.12
N VAL A 115 2.38 8.17 -5.60
CA VAL A 115 1.45 7.35 -4.83
C VAL A 115 1.88 5.89 -4.84
N VAL A 116 1.86 5.28 -3.65
CA VAL A 116 2.02 3.83 -3.45
C VAL A 116 0.66 3.16 -3.56
N LEU A 117 0.58 2.10 -4.35
CA LEU A 117 -0.55 1.18 -4.40
C LEU A 117 -0.36 0.08 -3.34
N GLY A 118 -0.87 0.35 -2.13
CA GLY A 118 -0.73 -0.46 -0.93
C GLY A 118 -1.70 -1.65 -0.84
N CYS A 119 -2.32 -2.07 -1.93
CA CYS A 119 -3.19 -3.26 -2.03
C CYS A 119 -2.82 -4.04 -3.29
N THR A 120 -2.87 -5.38 -3.25
CA THR A 120 -2.56 -6.22 -4.41
C THR A 120 -3.57 -6.13 -5.54
N HIS A 121 -4.77 -5.62 -5.26
CA HIS A 121 -5.81 -5.40 -6.26
C HIS A 121 -5.56 -4.16 -7.11
N PHE A 122 -4.91 -3.15 -6.52
CA PHE A 122 -4.68 -1.86 -7.16
C PHE A 122 -3.47 -1.95 -8.08
#